data_AF-A0A257XCA6-F1
#
_entry.id   AF-A0A257XCA6-F1
#
_cell.length_a   1.000
_cell.length_b   1.000
_cell.length_c   1.000
_cell.angle_alpha   90.00
_cell.angle_beta   90.00
_cell.angle_gamma   90.00
#
_symmetry.space_group_name_H-M   'P 1'
#
loop_
_entity.id
_entity.type
_entity.pdbx_description
1 polymer ?
#
loop_
_entity_poly.entity_id
_entity_poly.type
_entity_poly.pdbx_seq_one_letter_code
_entity_poly.pdbx_strand_id
1 'polypeptide(L)'
;MLFSLAKEFPFCSVNFTPMIRTPALTTLCLALLSVLSSAQPATKPVFWPTKGGPTQDNIVSAADVARIPLEWDSATGKNIAWRTPLEGLGHSSPVIGGDMIWFTSATADGTKQFI
;
A
#
# COMPACT_ATOMS: atom_id res chain seq x y z
N MET A 1 81.98 -40.82 4.24
CA MET A 1 82.69 -39.50 4.16
C MET A 1 81.90 -38.60 3.23
N LEU A 2 81.91 -37.29 3.50
CA LEU A 2 81.07 -36.18 3.00
C LEU A 2 79.67 -36.12 3.67
N PHE A 3 79.47 -35.40 4.78
CA PHE A 3 79.45 -33.92 4.97
C PHE A 3 78.54 -33.19 3.98
N SER A 4 77.45 -32.58 4.48
CA SER A 4 77.38 -31.11 4.67
C SER A 4 75.95 -30.55 4.47
N LEU A 5 75.31 -30.25 5.61
CA LEU A 5 74.63 -28.99 5.94
C LEU A 5 73.91 -28.18 4.83
N ALA A 6 72.58 -28.10 4.96
CA ALA A 6 71.79 -26.88 4.72
C ALA A 6 70.51 -26.97 5.58
N LYS A 7 70.56 -26.46 6.82
CA LYS A 7 69.92 -25.19 7.25
C LYS A 7 68.38 -25.23 7.14
N GLU A 8 67.78 -25.58 8.27
CA GLU A 8 66.39 -25.30 8.59
C GLU A 8 66.18 -23.78 8.58
N PHE A 9 65.36 -23.28 7.66
CA PHE A 9 64.90 -21.90 7.65
C PHE A 9 63.63 -21.78 8.51
N PRO A 10 63.47 -20.71 9.30
CA PRO A 10 62.39 -20.61 10.25
C PRO A 10 61.05 -20.50 9.52
N PHE A 11 60.10 -21.36 9.89
CA PHE A 11 58.69 -21.21 9.55
C PHE A 11 58.21 -19.84 10.06
N CYS A 12 58.12 -18.85 9.18
CA CYS A 12 57.34 -17.65 9.42
C CYS A 12 55.86 -18.06 9.36
N SER A 13 55.22 -18.20 10.52
CA SER A 13 53.77 -18.42 10.60
C SER A 13 53.07 -17.13 10.13
N VAL A 14 52.62 -17.14 8.87
CA VAL A 14 51.64 -16.17 8.39
C VAL A 14 50.29 -16.52 9.01
N ASN A 15 49.94 -15.82 10.09
CA ASN A 15 48.59 -15.85 10.63
C ASN A 15 47.64 -15.25 9.59
N PHE A 16 46.98 -16.10 8.81
CA PHE A 16 45.84 -15.74 7.99
C PHE A 16 44.64 -15.57 8.92
N THR A 17 44.39 -14.34 9.37
CA THR A 17 43.07 -14.00 9.93
C THR A 17 42.06 -14.16 8.79
N PRO A 18 41.04 -15.03 8.91
CA PRO A 18 39.95 -15.02 7.95
C PRO A 18 39.25 -13.66 8.08
N MET A 19 39.24 -12.92 6.98
CA MET A 19 38.42 -11.74 6.81
C MET A 19 36.96 -12.16 7.08
N ILE A 20 36.46 -11.85 8.27
CA ILE A 20 35.07 -12.06 8.67
C ILE A 20 34.24 -11.22 7.71
N ARG A 21 33.67 -11.88 6.70
CA ARG A 21 32.71 -11.31 5.75
C ARG A 21 31.56 -10.72 6.57
N THR A 22 31.43 -9.40 6.56
CA THR A 22 30.35 -8.63 7.20
C THR A 22 28.99 -9.05 6.63
N PRO A 23 28.22 -9.94 7.29
CA PRO A 23 26.95 -10.42 6.73
C PRO A 23 25.82 -9.40 6.97
N ALA A 24 26.03 -8.47 7.91
CA ALA A 24 25.06 -7.48 8.36
C ALA A 24 24.68 -6.44 7.29
N LEU A 25 25.63 -6.03 6.45
CA LEU A 25 25.35 -5.05 5.40
C LEU A 25 24.56 -5.69 4.25
N THR A 26 24.87 -6.95 3.91
CA THR A 26 24.13 -7.71 2.90
C THR A 26 22.72 -8.06 3.35
N THR A 27 22.51 -8.48 4.60
CA THR A 27 21.16 -8.74 5.12
C THR A 27 20.34 -7.46 5.26
N LEU A 28 20.96 -6.33 5.63
CA LEU A 28 20.29 -5.03 5.66
C LEU A 28 19.87 -4.57 4.25
N CYS A 29 20.73 -4.73 3.23
CA CYS A 29 20.38 -4.42 1.85
C CYS A 29 19.24 -5.30 1.32
N LEU A 30 19.26 -6.61 1.61
CA LEU A 30 18.19 -7.54 1.22
C LEU A 30 16.86 -7.23 1.92
N ALA A 31 16.91 -6.86 3.21
CA ALA A 31 15.73 -6.41 3.94
C ALA A 31 15.17 -5.10 3.35
N LEU A 32 16.03 -4.12 3.02
CA LEU A 32 15.61 -2.86 2.42
C LEU A 32 14.98 -3.09 1.03
N LEU A 33 15.58 -3.93 0.19
CA LEU A 33 15.04 -4.31 -1.12
C LEU A 33 13.66 -5.00 -1.01
N SER A 34 13.46 -5.83 0.02
CA SER A 34 12.16 -6.49 0.24
C SER A 34 11.05 -5.50 0.64
N VAL A 35 11.39 -4.43 1.38
CA VAL A 35 10.45 -3.35 1.74
C VAL A 35 10.12 -2.47 0.53
N LEU A 36 11.08 -2.17 -0.34
CA LEU A 36 10.81 -1.42 -1.57
C LEU A 36 9.96 -2.21 -2.58
N SER A 37 9.99 -3.54 -2.53
CA SER A 37 9.24 -4.39 -3.46
C SER A 37 7.77 -4.63 -3.07
N SER A 38 7.28 -4.04 -1.97
CA SER A 38 5.85 -4.05 -1.66
C SER A 38 5.09 -3.11 -2.60
N ALA A 39 4.96 -3.50 -3.86
CA ALA A 39 4.02 -2.87 -4.78
C ALA A 39 2.60 -3.10 -4.23
N GLN A 40 1.90 -2.03 -3.87
CA GLN A 40 0.48 -2.16 -3.56
C GLN A 40 -0.24 -2.68 -4.81
N PRO A 41 -1.21 -3.59 -4.66
CA PRO A 41 -2.03 -4.02 -5.79
C PRO A 41 -2.63 -2.78 -6.46
N ALA A 42 -2.38 -2.60 -7.76
CA ALA A 42 -3.06 -1.58 -8.53
C ALA A 42 -4.54 -1.99 -8.68
N THR A 43 -5.37 -1.59 -7.72
CA THR A 43 -6.82 -1.63 -7.90
C THR A 43 -7.18 -0.67 -9.01
N LYS A 44 -7.86 -1.15 -10.05
CA LYS A 44 -8.49 -0.26 -11.03
C LYS A 44 -9.47 0.62 -10.25
N PRO A 45 -9.30 1.96 -10.25
CA PRO A 45 -10.19 2.82 -9.52
C PRO A 45 -11.62 2.64 -10.04
N VAL A 46 -12.60 2.55 -9.13
CA VAL A 46 -14.00 2.45 -9.51
C VAL A 46 -14.36 3.74 -10.25
N PHE A 47 -14.86 3.61 -11.48
CA PHE A 47 -15.30 4.75 -12.27
C PHE A 47 -16.82 4.83 -12.20
N TRP A 48 -17.35 5.95 -11.68
CA TRP A 48 -18.78 6.20 -11.55
C TRP A 48 -19.06 7.70 -11.74
N PRO A 49 -18.99 8.21 -12.98
CA PRO A 49 -18.93 9.65 -13.26
C PRO A 49 -20.26 10.39 -13.12
N THR A 50 -21.38 9.68 -12.94
CA THR A 50 -22.73 10.24 -12.88
C THR A 50 -23.60 9.38 -11.97
N LYS A 51 -24.77 9.89 -11.56
CA LYS A 51 -25.74 9.17 -10.70
C LYS A 51 -26.00 7.75 -11.20
N GLY A 52 -26.19 7.59 -12.51
CA GLY A 52 -26.47 6.29 -13.14
C GLY A 52 -25.25 5.40 -13.41
N GLY A 53 -24.05 5.82 -13.03
CA GLY A 53 -22.82 5.08 -13.30
C GLY A 53 -22.33 5.17 -14.75
N PRO A 54 -21.31 4.38 -15.12
CA PRO A 54 -20.68 4.42 -16.44
C PRO A 54 -21.65 4.19 -17.62
N THR A 55 -22.65 3.35 -17.39
CA THR A 55 -23.67 2.91 -18.36
C THR A 55 -25.00 3.64 -18.20
N GLN A 56 -25.14 4.50 -17.19
CA GLN A 56 -26.36 5.25 -16.87
C GLN A 56 -27.60 4.38 -16.55
N ASP A 57 -27.41 3.11 -16.19
CA ASP A 57 -28.47 2.16 -15.86
C ASP A 57 -28.61 1.88 -14.35
N ASN A 58 -27.72 2.42 -13.51
CA ASN A 58 -27.64 2.16 -12.06
C ASN A 58 -27.36 0.68 -11.72
N ILE A 59 -26.69 -0.06 -12.62
CA ILE A 59 -26.38 -1.47 -12.40
C ILE A 59 -24.87 -1.63 -12.13
N VAL A 60 -24.55 -2.51 -11.18
CA VAL A 60 -23.18 -2.96 -10.91
C VAL A 60 -22.97 -4.35 -11.52
N SER A 61 -21.71 -4.73 -11.75
CA SER A 61 -21.42 -6.05 -12.31
C SER A 61 -21.84 -7.17 -11.35
N ALA A 62 -22.20 -8.34 -11.88
CA ALA A 62 -22.56 -9.50 -11.06
C ALA A 62 -21.41 -9.93 -10.10
N ALA A 63 -20.15 -9.70 -10.50
CA ALA A 63 -18.98 -9.96 -9.66
C ALA A 63 -18.89 -8.98 -8.47
N ASP A 64 -19.38 -7.75 -8.63
CA ASP A 64 -19.37 -6.74 -7.58
C ASP A 64 -20.53 -6.92 -6.60
N VAL A 65 -21.68 -7.41 -7.07
CA VAL A 65 -22.86 -7.69 -6.20
C VAL A 65 -22.49 -8.57 -5.02
N ALA A 66 -21.66 -9.59 -5.22
CA ALA A 66 -21.24 -10.51 -4.16
C ALA A 66 -20.38 -9.84 -3.06
N ARG A 67 -19.83 -8.65 -3.32
CA ARG A 67 -18.92 -7.93 -2.42
C ARG A 67 -19.60 -6.75 -1.71
N ILE A 68 -20.82 -6.39 -2.09
CA ILE A 68 -21.54 -5.26 -1.51
C ILE A 68 -22.17 -5.71 -0.18
N PRO A 69 -21.90 -5.02 0.95
CA PRO A 69 -22.54 -5.34 2.22
C PRO A 69 -24.03 -5.05 2.14
N LEU A 70 -24.85 -6.04 2.52
CA LEU A 70 -26.33 -5.91 2.55
C LEU A 70 -26.85 -5.28 3.83
N GLU A 71 -26.00 -5.15 4.84
CA GLU A 71 -26.34 -4.56 6.13
C GLU A 71 -25.26 -3.55 6.51
N TRP A 72 -25.66 -2.44 7.12
CA TRP A 72 -24.75 -1.47 7.70
C TRP A 72 -25.33 -0.90 8.99
N ASP A 73 -24.49 -0.29 9.82
CA ASP A 73 -24.96 0.42 11.00
C ASP A 73 -24.06 1.63 11.31
N SER A 74 -24.66 2.83 11.32
CA SER A 74 -23.94 4.07 11.53
C SER A 74 -23.56 4.33 12.99
N ALA A 75 -24.26 3.74 13.96
CA ALA A 75 -23.96 3.94 15.38
C ALA A 75 -22.76 3.10 15.83
N THR A 76 -22.73 1.83 15.42
CA THR A 76 -21.70 0.82 15.74
C THR A 76 -20.53 0.84 14.77
N GLY A 77 -20.72 1.30 13.54
CA GLY A 77 -19.70 1.27 12.49
C GLY A 77 -19.66 -0.02 11.66
N LYS A 78 -20.65 -0.91 11.79
CA LYS A 78 -20.73 -2.15 11.00
C LYS A 78 -20.71 -1.84 9.50
N ASN A 79 -19.80 -2.49 8.78
CA ASN A 79 -19.62 -2.39 7.32
C ASN A 79 -19.38 -0.96 6.80
N ILE A 80 -18.72 -0.11 7.60
CA ILE A 80 -18.33 1.26 7.19
C ILE A 80 -16.81 1.37 7.18
N ALA A 81 -16.23 1.59 6.00
CA ALA A 81 -14.78 1.67 5.83
C ALA A 81 -14.17 2.98 6.37
N TRP A 82 -14.87 4.10 6.21
CA TRP A 82 -14.42 5.42 6.62
C TRP A 82 -15.58 6.40 6.71
N ARG A 83 -15.36 7.54 7.37
CA ARG A 83 -16.28 8.68 7.42
C ARG A 83 -15.48 9.99 7.43
N THR A 84 -16.10 11.05 6.94
CA THR A 84 -15.58 12.41 7.02
C THR A 84 -16.69 13.35 7.50
N PRO A 85 -16.41 14.33 8.37
CA PRO A 85 -17.39 15.38 8.69
C PRO A 85 -17.68 16.24 7.45
N LEU A 86 -18.92 16.74 7.35
CA LEU A 86 -19.37 17.62 6.27
C LEU A 86 -19.96 18.91 6.82
N GLU A 87 -19.81 19.99 6.05
CA GLU A 87 -20.48 21.27 6.32
C GLU A 87 -21.95 21.15 5.88
N GLY A 88 -22.82 20.79 6.82
CA GLY A 88 -24.26 20.63 6.56
C GLY A 88 -24.65 19.24 6.06
N LEU A 89 -25.66 19.18 5.19
CA LEU A 89 -26.26 17.94 4.70
C LEU A 89 -25.77 17.61 3.29
N GLY A 90 -25.56 16.33 2.99
CA GLY A 90 -25.24 15.90 1.61
C GLY A 90 -26.38 16.22 0.65
N HIS A 91 -26.07 16.90 -0.46
CA HIS A 91 -27.08 17.44 -1.39
C HIS A 91 -26.89 16.96 -2.84
N SER A 92 -26.07 15.94 -3.07
CA SER A 92 -25.80 15.36 -4.40
C SER A 92 -25.71 13.84 -4.35
N SER A 93 -25.81 13.19 -5.52
CA SER A 93 -25.29 11.83 -5.69
C SER A 93 -23.77 11.90 -5.87
N PRO A 94 -22.96 11.29 -4.98
CA PRO A 94 -21.50 11.31 -5.13
C PRO A 94 -21.08 10.64 -6.44
N VAL A 95 -20.01 11.14 -7.04
CA VAL A 95 -19.38 10.57 -8.24
C VAL A 95 -17.94 10.16 -7.95
N ILE A 96 -17.45 9.14 -8.64
CA ILE A 96 -16.13 8.54 -8.42
C ILE A 96 -15.35 8.53 -9.73
N GLY A 97 -14.07 8.88 -9.67
CA GLY A 97 -13.18 8.91 -10.82
C GLY A 97 -11.73 9.09 -10.40
N GLY A 98 -10.85 8.27 -10.97
CA GLY A 98 -9.51 8.11 -10.40
C GLY A 98 -9.62 7.72 -8.92
N ASP A 99 -8.76 8.29 -8.09
CA ASP A 99 -8.71 8.02 -6.65
C ASP A 99 -9.53 8.99 -5.81
N MET A 100 -10.51 9.66 -6.42
CA MET A 100 -11.27 10.76 -5.81
C MET A 100 -12.77 10.45 -5.79
N ILE A 101 -13.43 10.96 -4.76
CA ILE A 101 -14.88 10.96 -4.60
C ILE A 101 -15.31 12.41 -4.49
N TRP A 102 -16.22 12.85 -5.36
CA TRP A 102 -16.78 14.20 -5.34
C TRP A 102 -18.24 14.16 -4.90
N PHE A 103 -18.60 15.10 -4.04
CA PHE A 103 -19.97 15.33 -3.57
C PHE A 103 -20.08 16.79 -3.13
N THR A 104 -21.30 17.29 -3.05
CA THR A 104 -21.58 18.62 -2.49
C THR A 104 -22.44 18.48 -1.24
N SER A 105 -22.32 19.48 -0.36
CA SER A 105 -23.21 19.63 0.80
C SER A 105 -23.93 20.97 0.75
N ALA A 106 -24.99 21.11 1.53
CA ALA A 106 -25.75 22.34 1.63
C ALA A 106 -26.28 22.53 3.05
N THR A 107 -26.64 23.77 3.38
CA THR A 107 -27.41 24.06 4.60
C THR A 107 -28.79 23.42 4.52
N ALA A 108 -29.38 23.08 5.68
CA ALA A 108 -30.66 22.36 5.73
C ALA A 108 -31.83 23.15 5.14
N ASP A 109 -31.74 24.48 5.10
CA ASP A 109 -32.71 25.38 4.47
C ASP A 109 -32.49 25.56 2.96
N GLY A 110 -31.43 24.98 2.39
CA GLY A 110 -31.11 25.04 0.96
C GLY A 110 -30.62 26.41 0.47
N THR A 111 -30.29 27.35 1.37
CA THR A 111 -29.89 28.71 0.99
C THR A 111 -28.41 28.84 0.64
N LYS A 112 -27.57 27.89 1.08
CA LYS A 112 -26.14 27.86 0.80
C LYS A 112 -25.67 26.45 0.43
N GLN A 113 -24.90 26.36 -0.66
CA GLN A 113 -24.21 25.15 -1.09
C GLN A 113 -22.70 25.27 -0.84
N PHE A 114 -22.09 24.17 -0.42
CA PHE A 114 -20.65 23.97 -0.28
C PHE A 114 -20.19 23.02 -1.41
N ILE A 115 -19.13 23.42 -2.11
CA ILE A 115 -18.56 22.72 -3.27
C ILE A 115 -17.07 22.47 -2.99
#